data_AF-A0A2D3W0U1-F1
#
_entry.id   AF-A0A2D3W0U1-F1
#
_cell.length_a   1.000
_cell.length_b   1.000
_cell.length_c   1.000
_cell.angle_alpha   90.00
_cell.angle_beta   90.00
_cell.angle_gamma   90.00
#
_symmetry.space_group_name_H-M   'P 1'
#
loop_
_entity.id
_entity.type
_entity.pdbx_description
1 polymer ?
#
loop_
_entity_poly.entity_id
_entity_poly.type
_entity_poly.pdbx_seq_one_letter_code
_entity_poly.pdbx_strand_id
1 'polypeptide(L)' 'GGYSAQADALRHGISKALASMDAEFRAELKPKGLLTRDSRTVERKKYGKKKARKSPQFSKR' A
#
# COMPACT_ATOMS: atom_id res chain seq x y z
N GLY A 1 7.13 2.12 7.60
CA GLY A 1 8.34 2.03 6.76
C GLY A 1 8.98 0.67 6.94
N GLY A 2 9.90 0.31 6.06
CA GLY A 2 10.59 -0.98 6.02
C GLY A 2 11.12 -1.23 4.61
N TYR A 3 12.05 -2.18 4.43
CA TYR A 3 12.71 -2.41 3.14
C TYR A 3 11.73 -2.69 1.99
N SER A 4 10.70 -3.52 2.23
CA SER A 4 9.67 -3.79 1.21
C SER A 4 8.87 -2.55 0.83
N ALA A 5 8.44 -1.74 1.82
CA ALA A 5 7.69 -0.51 1.54
C ALA A 5 8.52 0.54 0.80
N GLN A 6 9.84 0.59 1.05
CA GLN A 6 10.77 1.46 0.32
C GLN A 6 10.94 1.01 -1.12
N ALA A 7 11.08 -0.30 -1.37
CA ALA A 7 11.16 -0.85 -2.72
C ALA A 7 9.90 -0.54 -3.54
N ASP A 8 8.71 -0.70 -2.94
CA ASP A 8 7.44 -0.35 -3.60
C ASP A 8 7.33 1.14 -3.91
N ALA A 9 7.77 2.01 -3.00
CA ALA A 9 7.78 3.45 -3.22
C ALA A 9 8.75 3.84 -4.35
N LEU A 10 9.95 3.24 -4.39
CA LEU A 10 10.95 3.47 -5.42
C LEU A 10 10.44 3.02 -6.80
N ARG A 11 9.85 1.82 -6.87
CA ARG A 11 9.21 1.28 -8.09
C ARG A 11 8.12 2.22 -8.63
N HIS A 12 7.27 2.74 -7.75
CA HIS A 12 6.21 3.68 -8.15
C HIS A 12 6.80 5.03 -8.61
N GLY A 13 7.85 5.53 -7.95
CA GLY A 13 8.56 6.74 -8.33
C GLY A 13 9.18 6.64 -9.73
N ILE A 14 9.91 5.57 -10.01
CA ILE A 14 10.51 5.31 -11.33
C ILE A 14 9.44 5.23 -12.41
N SER A 15 8.33 4.54 -12.14
CA SER A 15 7.24 4.39 -13.09
C SER A 15 6.56 5.72 -13.43
N LYS A 16 6.46 6.63 -12.46
CA LYS A 16 5.99 8.01 -12.69
C LYS A 16 6.97 8.84 -13.51
N ALA A 17 8.27 8.73 -13.21
CA ALA A 17 9.31 9.44 -13.95
C ALA A 17 9.34 9.02 -15.44
N LEU A 18 9.25 7.72 -15.72
CA LEU A 18 9.16 7.20 -17.09
C LEU A 18 7.91 7.71 -17.82
N ALA A 19 6.75 7.66 -17.16
CA ALA A 19 5.51 8.15 -17.75
C ALA A 19 5.47 9.68 -17.95
N SER A 20 6.29 10.46 -17.24
CA SER A 20 6.44 11.90 -17.47
C SER A 20 7.47 12.23 -18.55
N MET A 21 8.44 11.35 -18.77
CA MET A 21 9.46 11.50 -19.80
C MET A 21 8.88 11.23 -21.19
N ASP A 22 8.05 10.20 -21.31
CA ASP A 22 7.34 9.86 -22.54
C ASP A 22 5.95 9.29 -22.21
N ALA A 23 4.94 9.82 -22.90
CA ALA A 23 3.54 9.44 -22.72
C ALA A 23 3.25 8.02 -23.24
N GLU A 24 4.05 7.48 -24.17
CA GLU A 24 3.85 6.14 -24.72
C GLU A 24 4.01 5.05 -23.66
N PHE A 25 4.94 5.22 -22.72
CA PHE A 25 5.13 4.27 -21.61
C PHE A 25 3.89 4.12 -20.73
N ARG A 26 2.99 5.10 -20.71
CA ARG A 26 1.74 5.00 -19.95
C ARG A 26 0.87 3.83 -20.42
N ALA A 27 0.86 3.54 -21.72
CA ALA A 27 0.10 2.44 -22.29
C ALA A 27 0.60 1.08 -21.80
N GLU A 28 1.90 0.94 -21.57
CA GLU A 28 2.52 -0.30 -21.08
C GLU A 28 2.52 -0.42 -19.54
N LEU A 29 2.75 0.68 -18.83
CA LEU A 29 2.89 0.70 -17.37
C LEU A 29 1.55 0.60 -16.63
N LYS A 30 0.47 1.13 -17.22
CA LYS A 30 -0.86 1.15 -16.58
C LYS A 30 -1.48 -0.25 -16.45
N PRO A 31 -1.48 -1.12 -17.48
CA PRO A 31 -1.97 -2.50 -17.36
C PRO A 31 -1.16 -3.32 -16.35
N LYS A 32 0.14 -3.05 -16.22
CA LYS A 32 1.03 -3.68 -15.23
C LYS A 32 0.80 -3.19 -13.79
N GLY A 33 -0.10 -2.24 -13.56
CA GLY A 33 -0.46 -1.73 -12.24
C GLY A 33 0.59 -0.84 -11.56
N LEU A 34 1.64 -0.44 -12.28
CA LEU A 34 2.80 0.27 -11.71
C LEU A 34 2.53 1.75 -11.41
N LEU A 35 1.54 2.32 -12.09
CA LEU A 35 1.11 3.71 -11.91
C LEU A 35 0.07 3.89 -10.78
N THR A 36 -0.43 2.79 -10.21
CA THR A 36 -1.41 2.85 -9.12
C THR A 36 -0.71 2.93 -7.78
N ARG A 37 -1.10 3.89 -6.95
CA ARG A 37 -0.61 3.97 -5.57
C ARG A 37 -1.35 2.94 -4.71
N ASP A 38 -0.60 2.17 -3.91
CA ASP A 38 -1.20 1.34 -2.87
C ASP A 38 -1.79 2.21 -1.76
N SER A 39 -3.11 2.12 -1.57
CA SER A 39 -3.87 2.87 -0.57
C SER A 39 -3.93 2.18 0.79
N ARG A 40 -3.40 0.95 0.92
CA ARG A 40 -3.45 0.18 2.16
C ARG A 40 -2.61 0.86 3.24
N THR A 41 -3.20 0.98 4.43
CA THR A 41 -2.55 1.55 5.61
C THR A 41 -2.86 0.72 6.84
N VAL A 42 -1.95 0.73 7.81
CA VAL A 42 -2.16 0.06 9.10
C VAL A 42 -3.34 0.72 9.82
N GLU A 43 -4.34 -0.07 10.18
CA GLU A 43 -5.51 0.40 10.94
C GLU A 43 -5.12 0.84 12.36
N ARG A 44 -5.79 1.89 12.84
CA ARG A 44 -5.65 2.34 14.23
C ARG A 44 -6.07 1.25 15.22
N LYS A 45 -5.38 1.14 16.35
CA LYS A 45 -5.84 0.35 17.50
C LYS A 45 -7.14 0.94 18.06
N LYS A 46 -8.19 0.12 18.17
CA LYS A 46 -9.47 0.49 18.79
C LYS A 46 -9.42 0.16 20.28
N TYR A 47 -10.04 0.99 21.12
CA TYR A 47 -10.13 0.73 22.56
C TYR A 47 -10.89 -0.57 22.84
N GLY A 48 -10.58 -1.24 23.95
CA GLY A 48 -11.15 -2.55 24.29
C GLY A 48 -10.67 -3.72 23.42
N LYS A 49 -9.83 -3.49 22.41
CA LYS A 49 -9.25 -4.54 21.55
C LYS A 49 -7.75 -4.72 21.79
N LYS A 50 -7.27 -5.95 21.59
CA LYS A 50 -5.84 -6.30 21.71
C LYS A 50 -5.00 -5.70 20.56
N LYS A 51 -5.57 -5.60 19.36
CA LYS A 51 -4.99 -4.95 18.15
C LYS A 51 -6.10 -4.23 17.37
N ALA A 52 -5.84 -3.76 16.15
CA ALA A 52 -6.83 -3.04 15.32
C ALA A 52 -8.22 -3.72 15.28
N ARG A 53 -8.25 -5.04 15.01
CA ARG A 53 -9.51 -5.81 14.94
C ARG A 53 -9.64 -6.94 15.97
N LYS A 54 -8.53 -7.43 16.54
CA LYS A 54 -8.51 -8.58 17.47
C LYS A 54 -9.16 -8.26 18.82
N SER A 55 -10.33 -8.85 19.08
CA SER A 55 -11.01 -8.77 20.37
C SER A 55 -10.37 -9.70 21.41
N PRO A 56 -10.46 -9.38 22.71
CA PRO A 56 -10.20 -10.36 23.77
C PRO A 56 -11.23 -11.51 23.71
N GLN A 57 -10.88 -12.65 24.33
CA GLN A 57 -11.84 -13.74 24.50
C GLN A 57 -12.93 -13.29 25.47
N PHE A 58 -14.18 -13.57 25.13
CA PHE A 58 -15.34 -13.34 25.99
C PHE A 58 -15.78 -14.69 26.57
N SER A 59 -15.90 -14.79 27.90
CA SER A 59 -16.62 -15.89 28.56
C SER A 59 -17.95 -15.37 29.05
N LYS A 60 -19.04 -16.08 28.73
CA LYS A 60 -20.39 -15.66 29.11
C LYS A 60 -20.76 -16.09 30.54
N ARG A 61 -20.05 -17.07 31.12
CA ARG A 61 -20.14 -17.52 32.52
C ARG A 61 -18.80 -18.16 32.90
#